data_AF-A0A846CRH2-F1
#
_entry.id   AF-A0A846CRH2-F1
#
_cell.length_a   1.000
_cell.length_b   1.000
_cell.length_c   1.000
_cell.angle_alpha   90.00
_cell.angle_beta   90.00
_cell.angle_gamma   90.00
#
_symmetry.space_group_name_H-M   'P 1'
#
loop_
_entity.id
_entity.type
_entity.pdbx_description
1 polymer ?
#
loop_
_entity_poly.entity_id
_entity_poly.type
_entity_poly.pdbx_seq_one_letter_code
_entity_poly.pdbx_strand_id
1 'polypeptide(L)'
;MPIPEIQLSTWAKSQQTQLAINTHESIRKALNHPISKLKLNRFAEGNNFEIYLQGYYRNKTNIRADSDVDVVVQLNTVFCSNKSPNN
;
A
#
# COMPACT_ATOMS: atom_id res chain seq x y z
N MET A 1 13.54 -39.13 4.70
CA MET A 1 12.09 -39.14 4.45
C MET A 1 11.78 -37.97 3.52
N PRO A 2 11.35 -38.22 2.28
CA PRO A 2 11.03 -37.14 1.33
C PRO A 2 9.70 -36.47 1.70
N ILE A 3 9.59 -35.16 1.46
CA ILE A 3 8.33 -34.42 1.60
C ILE A 3 7.48 -34.72 0.35
N PRO A 4 6.19 -35.09 0.48
CA PRO A 4 5.33 -35.34 -0.67
C PRO A 4 5.09 -34.08 -1.51
N GLU A 5 5.05 -34.20 -2.84
CA GLU A 5 4.80 -33.07 -3.75
C GLU A 5 3.44 -32.38 -3.49
N ILE A 6 2.43 -33.15 -3.08
CA ILE A 6 1.12 -32.62 -2.68
C ILE A 6 1.19 -31.67 -1.47
N GLN A 7 2.15 -31.92 -0.57
CA GLN A 7 2.40 -31.06 0.59
C GLN A 7 3.05 -29.75 0.13
N LEU A 8 4.05 -29.82 -0.75
CA LEU A 8 4.70 -28.63 -1.32
C LEU A 8 3.71 -27.77 -2.10
N SER A 9 2.88 -28.40 -2.93
CA SER A 9 1.79 -27.75 -3.66
C SER A 9 0.77 -27.09 -2.73
N THR A 10 0.57 -27.60 -1.51
CA THR A 10 -0.33 -27.00 -0.52
C THR A 10 0.32 -25.79 0.16
N TRP A 11 1.59 -25.88 0.51
CA TRP A 11 2.34 -24.78 1.14
C TRP A 11 2.65 -23.62 0.19
N ALA A 12 2.74 -23.89 -1.12
CA ALA A 12 2.99 -22.87 -2.14
C ALA A 12 1.77 -21.98 -2.46
N LYS A 13 0.56 -22.34 -2.01
CA LYS A 13 -0.66 -21.59 -2.32
C LYS A 13 -0.70 -20.26 -1.56
N SER A 14 -0.83 -19.16 -2.29
CA SER A 14 -1.20 -17.87 -1.72
C SER A 14 -2.64 -17.90 -1.20
N GLN A 15 -2.90 -17.29 -0.04
CA GLN A 15 -4.23 -17.26 0.58
C GLN A 15 -5.09 -16.10 0.05
N GLN A 16 -6.40 -16.14 0.34
CA GLN A 16 -7.33 -15.07 -0.04
C GLN A 16 -6.88 -13.69 0.47
N THR A 17 -6.95 -12.69 -0.41
CA THR A 17 -6.48 -11.32 -0.17
C THR A 17 -7.61 -10.31 0.05
N GLN A 18 -8.87 -10.75 0.11
CA GLN A 18 -10.02 -9.84 0.12
C GLN A 18 -10.07 -8.96 1.37
N LEU A 19 -9.74 -9.50 2.55
CA LEU A 19 -9.68 -8.72 3.79
C LEU A 19 -8.59 -7.64 3.70
N ALA A 20 -7.42 -7.98 3.15
CA ALA A 20 -6.34 -7.02 2.95
C ALA A 20 -6.73 -5.88 1.99
N ILE A 21 -7.44 -6.21 0.91
CA ILE A 21 -8.02 -5.23 -0.03
C ILE A 21 -9.01 -4.31 0.70
N ASN A 22 -9.91 -4.89 1.50
CA ASN A 22 -10.91 -4.13 2.24
C ASN A 22 -10.26 -3.16 3.25
N THR A 23 -9.22 -3.60 3.95
CA THR A 23 -8.42 -2.75 4.86
C THR A 23 -7.79 -1.59 4.12
N HIS A 24 -7.15 -1.85 2.99
CA HIS A 24 -6.55 -0.84 2.13
C HIS A 24 -7.57 0.19 1.63
N GLU A 25 -8.73 -0.26 1.14
CA GLU A 25 -9.79 0.64 0.69
C GLU A 25 -10.39 1.46 1.84
N SER A 26 -10.52 0.88 3.03
CA SER A 26 -10.97 1.60 4.23
C SER A 26 -10.03 2.74 4.60
N ILE A 27 -8.72 2.46 4.66
CA ILE A 27 -7.68 3.46 4.94
C ILE A 27 -7.67 4.53 3.84
N ARG A 28 -7.70 4.12 2.57
CA ARG A 28 -7.75 5.05 1.42
C ARG A 28 -8.94 6.00 1.51
N LYS A 29 -10.13 5.50 1.84
CA LYS A 29 -11.34 6.33 2.00
C LYS A 29 -11.18 7.33 3.14
N ALA A 30 -10.69 6.90 4.30
CA ALA A 30 -10.48 7.78 5.45
C ALA A 30 -9.49 8.91 5.13
N LEU A 31 -8.36 8.57 4.49
CA LEU A 31 -7.32 9.54 4.16
C LEU A 31 -7.74 10.52 3.04
N ASN A 32 -8.57 10.08 2.10
CA ASN A 32 -9.13 10.91 1.04
C ASN A 32 -10.35 11.74 1.46
N HIS A 33 -10.87 11.54 2.67
CA HIS A 33 -12.03 12.27 3.13
C HIS A 33 -11.75 13.79 3.19
N PRO A 34 -12.69 14.67 2.80
CA PRO A 34 -12.45 16.13 2.75
C PRO A 34 -11.96 16.75 4.06
N ILE A 35 -12.41 16.21 5.21
CA ILE A 35 -12.00 16.67 6.55
C ILE A 35 -10.70 16.01 7.04
N SER A 36 -10.11 15.10 6.27
CA SER A 36 -8.81 14.51 6.61
C SER A 36 -7.76 15.60 6.68
N LYS A 37 -6.88 15.56 7.68
CA LYS A 37 -5.77 16.52 7.78
C LYS A 37 -4.87 16.51 6.54
N LEU A 38 -4.79 15.39 5.81
CA LEU A 38 -4.07 15.32 4.54
C LEU A 38 -4.73 16.17 3.43
N LYS A 39 -6.05 16.37 3.48
CA LYS A 39 -6.79 17.23 2.55
C LYS A 39 -6.89 18.68 3.02
N LEU A 40 -6.89 18.91 4.34
CA LEU A 40 -7.01 20.25 4.93
C LEU A 40 -5.66 21.01 5.00
N ASN A 41 -4.53 20.31 5.07
CA ASN A 41 -3.21 20.95 5.18
C ASN A 41 -2.63 21.33 3.81
N ARG A 42 -1.77 22.36 3.82
CA ARG A 42 -1.02 22.86 2.65
C ARG A 42 -0.07 21.84 2.01
N PHE A 43 0.18 20.69 2.63
CA PHE A 43 0.88 19.55 1.99
C PHE A 43 0.15 19.07 0.72
N ALA A 44 -1.16 19.34 0.63
CA ALA A 44 -1.99 19.08 -0.52
C ALA A 44 -2.21 20.32 -1.41
N GLU A 45 -1.39 21.37 -1.33
CA GLU A 45 -1.31 22.35 -2.42
C GLU A 45 -0.78 21.60 -3.66
N GLY A 46 -1.72 21.09 -4.48
CA GLY A 46 -1.48 20.16 -5.59
C GLY A 46 -2.02 18.74 -5.40
N ASN A 47 -2.42 18.35 -4.18
CA ASN A 47 -3.07 17.05 -3.86
C ASN A 47 -2.35 15.79 -4.40
N ASN A 48 -1.06 15.89 -4.71
CA ASN A 48 -0.34 14.82 -5.40
C ASN A 48 0.28 13.86 -4.38
N PHE A 49 -0.57 12.97 -3.88
CA PHE A 49 -0.17 11.80 -3.11
C PHE A 49 -0.84 10.56 -3.69
N GLU A 50 -0.21 9.41 -3.51
CA GLU A 50 -0.76 8.12 -3.90
C GLU A 50 -0.84 7.17 -2.70
N ILE A 51 -1.86 6.31 -2.71
CA ILE A 51 -2.10 5.31 -1.66
C ILE A 51 -2.19 3.94 -2.30
N TYR A 52 -1.22 3.07 -1.98
CA TYR A 52 -1.09 1.74 -2.56
C TYR A 52 -0.61 0.72 -1.54
N LEU A 53 -0.88 -0.57 -1.82
CA LEU A 53 -0.40 -1.68 -1.01
C LEU A 53 1.09 -1.92 -1.26
N GLN A 54 1.83 -2.30 -0.22
CA GLN A 54 3.16 -2.88 -0.34
C GLN A 54 3.24 -4.26 0.34
N GLY A 55 4.46 -4.78 0.47
CA GLY A 55 4.69 -6.03 1.17
C GLY A 55 4.05 -7.25 0.51
N TYR A 56 3.82 -8.27 1.31
CA TYR A 56 3.50 -9.61 0.82
C TYR A 56 2.06 -9.73 0.28
N TYR A 57 1.11 -8.89 0.73
CA TYR A 57 -0.21 -8.81 0.10
C TYR A 57 -0.18 -8.15 -1.28
N ARG A 58 0.66 -7.13 -1.50
CA ARG A 58 0.86 -6.57 -2.84
C ARG A 58 1.53 -7.58 -3.77
N ASN A 59 2.54 -8.28 -3.26
CA ASN A 59 3.38 -9.18 -4.02
C ASN A 59 2.81 -10.60 -4.15
N LYS A 60 1.64 -10.88 -3.58
CA LYS A 60 0.97 -12.21 -3.59
C LYS A 60 1.82 -13.33 -3.00
N THR A 61 2.66 -12.99 -2.03
CA THR A 61 3.50 -13.95 -1.28
C THR A 61 2.94 -14.22 0.11
N ASN A 62 1.65 -13.93 0.32
CA ASN A 62 0.95 -14.16 1.58
C ASN A 62 0.64 -15.65 1.81
N ILE A 63 1.26 -16.23 2.84
CA ILE A 63 0.97 -17.60 3.31
C ILE A 63 -0.14 -17.65 4.36
N ARG A 64 -0.50 -16.49 4.92
CA ARG A 64 -1.58 -16.29 5.89
C ARG A 64 -2.52 -15.18 5.38
N ALA A 65 -3.80 -15.26 5.74
CA ALA A 65 -4.83 -14.33 5.30
C ALA A 65 -5.18 -13.27 6.35
N ASP A 66 -4.70 -13.43 7.57
CA ASP A 66 -5.03 -12.65 8.77
C ASP A 66 -3.86 -11.77 9.25
N SER A 67 -2.76 -11.76 8.51
CA SER A 67 -1.59 -10.96 8.85
C SER A 67 -1.80 -9.48 8.50
N ASP A 68 -1.02 -8.58 9.11
CA ASP A 68 -1.19 -7.13 8.98
C ASP A 68 -0.95 -6.61 7.56
N VAL A 69 -1.65 -5.54 7.18
CA VAL A 69 -1.65 -5.00 5.82
C VAL A 69 -0.71 -3.80 5.70
N ASP A 70 0.31 -3.92 4.85
CA ASP A 70 1.23 -2.82 4.58
C ASP A 70 0.64 -1.82 3.56
N VAL A 71 0.30 -0.62 4.03
CA VAL A 71 -0.22 0.48 3.19
C VAL A 71 0.80 1.62 3.11
N VAL A 72 1.12 2.05 1.90
CA VAL A 72 1.98 3.22 1.64
C VAL A 72 1.09 4.44 1.36
N VAL A 73 1.43 5.55 2.00
CA VAL A 73 0.89 6.89 1.70
C VAL A 73 2.06 7.75 1.26
N GLN A 74 2.22 7.94 -0.04
CA GLN A 74 3.38 8.60 -0.63
C GLN A 74 3.05 10.01 -1.09
N LEU A 75 3.76 11.00 -0.58
CA LEU A 75 3.68 12.38 -1.06
C LEU A 75 4.64 12.56 -2.25
N ASN A 76 4.11 12.97 -3.41
CA ASN A 76 4.88 13.07 -4.65
C ASN A 76 5.45 14.47 -4.92
N THR A 77 5.13 15.45 -4.08
CA THR A 77 5.45 16.88 -4.31
C THR A 77 6.75 17.36 -3.67
N VAL A 78 7.36 16.55 -2.79
CA VAL A 78 8.56 16.97 -2.04
C VAL A 78 9.83 16.98 -2.89
N PHE A 79 9.82 16.30 -4.04
CA PHE A 79 10.90 16.40 -5.03
C PHE A 79 10.68 17.63 -5.93
N CYS A 80 10.91 18.81 -5.38
CA CYS A 80 11.21 19.99 -6.19
C CYS A 80 12.67 19.90 -6.64
N SER A 81 12.94 19.81 -7.94
CA SER A 81 14.27 20.11 -8.45
C SER A 81 14.62 21.57 -8.08
N ASN A 82 15.77 21.78 -7.45
CA ASN A 82 16.29 23.09 -7.02
C ASN A 82 17.73 23.14 -7.58
N LYS A 83 18.27 24.09 -8.34
CA LYS A 83 17.91 25.45 -8.80
C LYS A 83 18.52 25.67 -10.19
N SER A 84 17.80 26.28 -11.14
CA SER A 84 18.48 27.04 -12.20
C SER A 84 18.96 28.36 -11.59
N PRO A 85 20.21 28.81 -11.78
CA PRO A 85 20.61 30.13 -11.34
C PRO A 85 19.85 31.19 -12.14
N ASN A 86 19.39 32.22 -11.44
CA ASN A 86 18.60 33.33 -11.94
C ASN A 86 19.22 33.97 -13.20
N ASN A 87 18.40 34.28 -14.20
CA ASN A 87 18.71 35.28 -15.24
C ASN A 87 18.17 36.65 -14.83
#